data_AF-A0A9W7EF06-F1
#
_entry.id   AF-A0A9W7EF06-F1
#
_cell.length_a   1.000
_cell.length_b   1.000
_cell.length_c   1.000
_cell.angle_alpha   90.00
_cell.angle_beta   90.00
_cell.angle_gamma   90.00
#
_symmetry.space_group_name_H-M   'P 1'
#
loop_
_entity.id
_entity.type
_entity.pdbx_description
1 polymer ?
#
loop_
_entity_poly.entity_id
_entity_poly.type
_entity_poly.pdbx_seq_one_letter_code
_entity_poly.pdbx_strand_id
1 'polypeptide(L)'
;MVKRKGLEPTSKTSPPLNLPKSLPPSNLPIVPYHDDIKRCLKSSNCIILTSSTGSGKTTTIPFLAHTTLSTPVTCTQPRRVACTSVSTYVSSLLNVTLGGKIGYNIRFDKKISKETVISYQTDYMLLRGSASGWGRLFPDYGCVIIDEAHERSLGSDFLCSLVKSAMKARNYSRFIKDDSDISSEPEEIKQLRKIVRKRKLGPLKVVVMSATISATKFEDFFSTPLSPASVLKIPGKTHRIDVTYLKDPCVDFVEACVEAMYRVHSGYGEGDVLCFLPGREEIDGAVYSLRKLLIEREEGEAQPFLF
;
A
#
# COMPACT_ATOMS: atom_id res chain seq x y z
N MET A 1 10.43 11.26 45.96
CA MET A 1 9.22 10.43 45.75
C MET A 1 8.22 11.24 44.94
N VAL A 2 8.37 11.25 43.60
CA VAL A 2 7.58 12.09 42.68
C VAL A 2 6.35 11.29 42.21
N LYS A 3 5.16 11.73 42.60
CA LYS A 3 3.89 11.12 42.18
C LYS A 3 3.73 11.22 40.66
N ARG A 4 3.77 10.08 39.97
CA ARG A 4 3.39 9.97 38.55
C ARG A 4 1.90 10.32 38.43
N LYS A 5 1.59 11.48 37.84
CA LYS A 5 0.23 11.82 37.39
C LYS A 5 -0.18 10.79 36.32
N GLY A 6 -1.27 10.08 36.59
CA GLY A 6 -1.86 9.14 35.65
C GLY A 6 -2.28 9.85 34.38
N LEU A 7 -1.99 9.25 33.22
CA LEU A 7 -2.63 9.63 31.97
C LEU A 7 -4.11 9.28 32.08
N GLU A 8 -4.97 10.30 32.09
CA GLU A 8 -6.40 10.11 31.91
C GLU A 8 -6.71 9.57 30.50
N PRO A 9 -7.72 8.70 30.36
CA PRO A 9 -8.12 8.19 29.05
C PRO A 9 -8.74 9.33 28.22
N THR A 10 -8.06 9.72 27.14
CA THR A 10 -8.56 10.74 26.22
C THR A 10 -9.87 10.27 25.58
N SER A 11 -10.96 10.93 25.94
CA SER A 11 -12.25 10.81 25.30
C SER A 11 -12.20 11.41 23.88
N LYS A 12 -12.94 10.76 22.99
CA LYS A 12 -12.98 10.95 21.54
C LYS A 12 -13.29 12.39 21.14
N THR A 13 -12.39 13.02 20.40
CA THR A 13 -12.73 14.05 19.41
C THR A 13 -12.23 13.55 18.05
N SER A 14 -13.15 13.11 17.20
CA SER A 14 -12.85 12.78 15.81
C SER A 14 -12.31 14.04 15.12
N PRO A 15 -11.19 13.97 14.39
CA PRO A 15 -10.70 15.13 13.64
C PRO A 15 -11.73 15.63 12.62
N PRO A 16 -11.70 16.93 12.26
CA PRO A 16 -12.69 17.50 11.35
C PRO A 16 -12.69 16.75 10.02
N LEU A 17 -13.89 16.34 9.61
CA LEU A 17 -14.16 15.14 8.81
C LEU A 17 -14.02 15.28 7.29
N ASN A 18 -13.86 16.47 6.73
CA ASN A 18 -14.20 16.62 5.32
C ASN A 18 -12.97 16.66 4.42
N LEU A 19 -12.47 15.47 4.10
CA LEU A 19 -11.94 15.26 2.76
C LEU A 19 -13.03 15.62 1.72
N PRO A 20 -12.66 15.93 0.47
CA PRO A 20 -13.62 16.09 -0.62
C PRO A 20 -14.58 14.89 -0.68
N LYS A 21 -15.84 15.12 -1.11
CA LYS A 21 -16.86 14.05 -1.20
C LYS A 21 -16.54 13.00 -2.26
N SER A 22 -15.75 13.37 -3.27
CA SER A 22 -15.35 12.52 -4.38
C SER A 22 -13.91 12.80 -4.78
N LEU A 23 -13.26 11.80 -5.37
CA LEU A 23 -12.00 12.00 -6.09
C LEU A 23 -12.26 12.80 -7.38
N PRO A 24 -11.26 13.54 -7.89
CA PRO A 24 -11.33 14.14 -9.22
C PRO A 24 -11.60 13.06 -10.29
N PRO A 25 -12.30 13.41 -11.38
CA PRO A 25 -12.51 12.50 -12.50
C PRO A 25 -11.17 11.94 -13.03
N SER A 26 -11.14 10.65 -13.35
CA SER A 26 -9.98 10.01 -13.95
C SER A 26 -10.40 8.81 -14.80
N ASN A 27 -9.57 8.44 -15.77
CA ASN A 27 -9.77 7.26 -16.63
C ASN A 27 -9.00 6.02 -16.10
N LEU A 28 -8.78 5.97 -14.78
CA LEU A 28 -8.06 4.88 -14.13
C LEU A 28 -8.89 3.58 -14.18
N PRO A 29 -8.26 2.41 -14.42
CA PRO A 29 -8.95 1.12 -14.49
C PRO A 29 -9.81 0.77 -13.26
N ILE A 30 -9.50 1.32 -12.09
CA ILE A 30 -10.24 1.08 -10.85
C ILE A 30 -11.60 1.80 -10.79
N VAL A 31 -11.79 2.88 -11.56
CA VAL A 31 -12.96 3.77 -11.46
C VAL A 31 -14.29 3.06 -11.69
N PRO A 32 -14.45 2.22 -12.73
CA PRO A 32 -15.70 1.49 -12.95
C PRO A 32 -16.11 0.55 -11.80
N TYR A 33 -15.17 0.19 -10.93
CA TYR A 33 -15.37 -0.77 -9.84
C TYR A 33 -15.59 -0.09 -8.48
N HIS A 34 -15.65 1.24 -8.42
CA HIS A 34 -15.78 1.99 -7.17
C HIS A 34 -16.98 1.53 -6.34
N ASP A 35 -18.15 1.32 -6.95
CA ASP A 35 -19.35 0.96 -6.20
C ASP A 35 -19.32 -0.49 -5.70
N ASP A 36 -18.70 -1.40 -6.44
CA ASP A 36 -18.47 -2.77 -5.97
C ASP A 36 -17.47 -2.80 -4.82
N ILE A 37 -16.40 -2.02 -4.90
CA ILE A 37 -15.44 -1.84 -3.80
C ILE A 37 -16.16 -1.30 -2.55
N LYS A 38 -16.98 -0.25 -2.68
CA LYS A 38 -17.77 0.31 -1.57
C LYS A 38 -18.73 -0.72 -0.97
N ARG A 39 -19.38 -1.53 -1.82
CA ARG A 39 -20.28 -2.61 -1.39
C ARG A 39 -19.52 -3.64 -0.55
N CYS A 40 -18.38 -4.13 -1.05
CA CYS A 40 -17.52 -5.07 -0.33
C CYS A 40 -16.98 -4.49 0.98
N LEU A 41 -16.60 -3.20 1.02
CA LEU A 41 -16.15 -2.53 2.25
C LEU A 41 -17.23 -2.56 3.34
N LYS A 42 -18.50 -2.43 2.97
CA LYS A 42 -19.62 -2.53 3.90
C LYS A 42 -19.86 -3.98 4.35
N SER A 43 -19.98 -4.92 3.41
CA SER A 43 -20.40 -6.29 3.68
C SER A 43 -19.31 -7.19 4.27
N SER A 44 -18.05 -6.99 3.92
CA SER A 44 -16.99 -7.98 4.13
C SER A 44 -15.96 -7.49 5.12
N ASN A 45 -15.43 -8.37 5.98
CA ASN A 45 -14.41 -7.98 6.97
C ASN A 45 -13.01 -7.88 6.36
N CYS A 46 -12.73 -8.74 5.39
CA CYS A 46 -11.51 -8.70 4.59
C CYS A 46 -11.84 -8.67 3.10
N ILE A 47 -11.09 -7.86 2.34
CA ILE A 47 -11.16 -7.79 0.89
C ILE A 47 -9.77 -8.08 0.34
N ILE A 48 -9.67 -9.00 -0.62
CA ILE A 48 -8.46 -9.27 -1.39
C ILE A 48 -8.65 -8.64 -2.77
N LEU A 49 -7.95 -7.54 -3.04
CA LEU A 49 -8.05 -6.81 -4.30
C LEU A 49 -6.83 -7.09 -5.16
N THR A 50 -7.06 -7.65 -6.34
CA THR A 50 -6.03 -7.89 -7.36
C THR A 50 -6.22 -6.99 -8.56
N SER A 51 -5.17 -6.27 -8.95
CA SER A 51 -5.16 -5.43 -10.16
C SER A 51 -3.75 -5.04 -10.54
N SER A 52 -3.46 -4.83 -11.82
CA SER A 52 -2.11 -4.42 -12.27
C SER A 52 -1.59 -3.15 -11.59
N THR A 53 -0.28 -2.94 -11.59
CA THR A 53 0.29 -1.63 -11.28
C THR A 53 -0.27 -0.57 -12.23
N GLY A 54 -0.32 0.69 -11.78
CA GLY A 54 -0.92 1.79 -12.54
C GLY A 54 -2.46 1.80 -12.59
N SER A 55 -3.16 0.82 -12.00
CA SER A 55 -4.63 0.80 -12.04
C SER A 55 -5.32 1.81 -11.11
N GLY A 56 -4.58 2.44 -10.19
CA GLY A 56 -5.10 3.42 -9.24
C GLY A 56 -5.43 2.88 -7.84
N LYS A 57 -5.00 1.66 -7.48
CA LYS A 57 -5.27 1.03 -6.18
C LYS A 57 -4.87 1.91 -4.99
N THR A 58 -3.58 2.20 -4.86
CA THR A 58 -3.01 2.89 -3.70
C THR A 58 -3.52 4.32 -3.55
N THR A 59 -3.87 4.97 -4.65
CA THR A 59 -4.36 6.36 -4.65
C THR A 59 -5.85 6.47 -4.36
N THR A 60 -6.63 5.42 -4.64
CA THR A 60 -8.09 5.48 -4.62
C THR A 60 -8.71 4.68 -3.46
N ILE A 61 -8.21 3.48 -3.19
CA ILE A 61 -8.81 2.58 -2.18
C ILE A 61 -8.80 3.18 -0.77
N PRO A 62 -7.72 3.82 -0.27
CA PRO A 62 -7.75 4.45 1.06
C PRO A 62 -8.83 5.53 1.18
N PHE A 63 -9.04 6.31 0.12
CA PHE A 63 -10.09 7.33 0.06
C PHE A 63 -11.49 6.70 0.07
N LEU A 64 -11.73 5.67 -0.75
CA LEU A 64 -13.01 4.95 -0.76
C LEU A 64 -13.28 4.28 0.58
N ALA A 65 -12.28 3.67 1.20
CA ALA A 65 -12.40 3.06 2.53
C ALA A 65 -12.78 4.11 3.58
N HIS A 66 -12.10 5.26 3.61
CA HIS A 66 -12.39 6.32 4.56
C HIS A 66 -13.80 6.90 4.38
N THR A 67 -14.17 7.25 3.15
CA THR A 67 -15.47 7.87 2.84
C THR A 67 -16.64 6.90 3.01
N THR A 68 -16.43 5.60 2.79
CA THR A 68 -17.48 4.58 2.94
C THR A 68 -17.70 4.16 4.40
N LEU A 69 -16.61 4.05 5.17
CA LEU A 69 -16.66 3.56 6.55
C LEU A 69 -16.74 4.71 7.57
N SER A 70 -16.43 5.94 7.16
CA SER A 70 -16.34 7.12 8.03
C SER A 70 -15.39 6.92 9.22
N THR A 71 -14.28 6.21 8.98
CA THR A 71 -13.24 5.90 9.99
C THR A 71 -11.86 6.19 9.45
N PRO A 72 -10.85 6.51 10.29
CA PRO A 72 -9.47 6.64 9.82
C PRO A 72 -8.94 5.34 9.20
N VAL A 73 -8.08 5.50 8.21
CA VAL A 73 -7.50 4.43 7.39
C VAL A 73 -5.99 4.55 7.41
N THR A 74 -5.29 3.42 7.54
CA THR A 74 -3.85 3.34 7.26
C THR A 74 -3.62 2.42 6.08
N CYS A 75 -2.73 2.81 5.18
CA CYS A 75 -2.28 2.01 4.04
C CYS A 75 -0.78 1.78 4.17
N THR A 76 -0.36 0.51 4.21
CA THR A 76 1.07 0.21 4.24
C THR A 76 1.69 0.22 2.86
N GLN A 77 3.01 0.42 2.84
CA GLN A 77 3.87 0.34 1.67
C GLN A 77 5.17 -0.37 2.08
N PRO A 78 5.72 -1.27 1.26
CA PRO A 78 7.00 -1.92 1.56
C PRO A 78 8.17 -0.93 1.48
N ARG A 79 8.06 0.08 0.60
CA ARG A 79 9.14 1.04 0.30
C ARG A 79 8.87 2.43 0.86
N ARG A 80 9.91 3.06 1.42
CA ARG A 80 9.84 4.44 1.96
C ARG A 80 9.48 5.46 0.88
N VAL A 81 10.11 5.35 -0.30
CA VAL A 81 9.87 6.27 -1.43
C VAL A 81 8.44 6.15 -1.96
N ALA A 82 7.88 4.95 -2.03
CA ALA A 82 6.49 4.74 -2.40
C ALA A 82 5.54 5.41 -1.39
N CYS A 83 5.81 5.24 -0.09
CA CYS A 83 5.04 5.84 0.99
C CYS A 83 5.02 7.39 0.93
N THR A 84 6.17 8.03 0.71
CA THR A 84 6.26 9.50 0.62
C THR A 84 5.69 10.03 -0.70
N SER A 85 5.95 9.36 -1.81
CA SER A 85 5.43 9.75 -3.13
C SER A 85 3.91 9.68 -3.18
N VAL A 86 3.30 8.56 -2.77
CA VAL A 86 1.84 8.39 -2.85
C VAL A 86 1.10 9.32 -1.89
N SER A 87 1.63 9.54 -0.69
CA SER A 87 1.02 10.48 0.26
C SER A 87 1.08 11.92 -0.27
N THR A 88 2.20 12.33 -0.87
CA THR A 88 2.34 13.64 -1.51
C THR A 88 1.35 13.79 -2.67
N TYR A 89 1.33 12.81 -3.58
CA TYR A 89 0.42 12.80 -4.72
C TYR A 89 -1.05 12.88 -4.29
N VAL A 90 -1.49 12.04 -3.34
CA VAL A 90 -2.88 12.02 -2.88
C VAL A 90 -3.25 13.31 -2.12
N SER A 91 -2.31 13.91 -1.40
CA SER A 91 -2.52 15.23 -0.77
C SER A 91 -2.79 16.30 -1.83
N SER A 92 -1.96 16.36 -2.88
CA SER A 92 -2.15 17.27 -4.00
C SER A 92 -3.45 17.00 -4.77
N LEU A 93 -3.75 15.72 -5.05
CA LEU A 93 -4.96 15.30 -5.75
C LEU A 93 -6.24 15.76 -5.03
N LEU A 94 -6.24 15.73 -3.70
CA LEU A 94 -7.38 16.12 -2.86
C LEU A 94 -7.34 17.59 -2.44
N ASN A 95 -6.35 18.36 -2.90
CA ASN A 95 -6.11 19.76 -2.52
C ASN A 95 -6.06 19.97 -1.00
N VAL A 96 -5.28 19.13 -0.31
CA VAL A 96 -5.07 19.23 1.15
C VAL A 96 -3.58 19.27 1.48
N THR A 97 -3.25 19.91 2.60
CA THR A 97 -1.87 19.97 3.08
C THR A 97 -1.39 18.60 3.56
N LEU A 98 -0.24 18.15 3.05
CA LEU A 98 0.44 16.95 3.53
C LEU A 98 0.81 17.07 5.01
N GLY A 99 0.46 16.07 5.80
CA GLY A 99 0.55 16.10 7.27
C GLY A 99 -0.73 16.59 7.95
N GLY A 100 -1.66 17.18 7.20
CA GLY A 100 -3.04 17.47 7.62
C GLY A 100 -3.91 16.21 7.52
N LYS A 101 -4.88 16.20 6.59
CA LYS A 101 -5.82 15.07 6.39
C LYS A 101 -5.16 13.81 5.83
N ILE A 102 -4.18 13.99 4.97
CA ILE A 102 -3.35 12.93 4.40
C ILE A 102 -1.96 13.06 5.01
N GLY A 103 -1.36 11.94 5.41
CA GLY A 103 -0.04 11.96 6.03
C GLY A 103 0.76 10.71 5.76
N TYR A 104 2.03 10.71 6.17
CA TYR A 104 2.86 9.51 6.13
C TYR A 104 3.72 9.30 7.37
N ASN A 105 4.14 8.05 7.59
CA ASN A 105 5.07 7.68 8.64
C ASN A 105 6.08 6.66 8.15
N ILE A 106 7.32 7.10 7.97
CA ILE A 106 8.46 6.27 7.63
C ILE A 106 9.51 6.34 8.73
N ARG A 107 10.52 5.47 8.68
CA ARG A 107 11.62 5.54 9.65
C ARG A 107 12.32 6.89 9.52
N PHE A 108 12.48 7.57 10.67
CA PHE A 108 13.12 8.88 10.82
C PHE A 108 12.42 10.09 10.21
N ASP A 109 11.25 9.91 9.58
CA ASP A 109 10.48 11.02 9.03
C ASP A 109 8.97 10.74 9.12
N LYS A 110 8.25 11.66 9.75
CA LYS A 110 6.84 11.50 10.08
C LYS A 110 6.10 12.81 9.82
N LYS A 111 5.11 12.75 8.92
CA LYS A 111 4.14 13.82 8.64
C LYS A 111 2.72 13.30 8.91
N ILE A 112 2.37 13.15 10.18
CA ILE A 112 1.03 12.79 10.66
C ILE A 112 0.66 13.71 11.81
N SER A 113 -0.55 14.25 11.78
CA SER A 113 -1.14 15.07 12.85
C SER A 113 -2.38 14.40 13.43
N LYS A 114 -3.01 15.04 14.42
CA LYS A 114 -4.31 14.59 14.94
C LYS A 114 -5.41 14.67 13.88
N GLU A 115 -5.21 15.47 12.83
CA GLU A 115 -6.18 15.64 11.75
C GLU A 115 -6.09 14.58 10.65
N THR A 116 -5.03 13.76 10.67
CA THR A 116 -4.80 12.75 9.64
C THR A 116 -5.84 11.66 9.72
N VAL A 117 -6.59 11.50 8.64
CA VAL A 117 -7.64 10.47 8.49
C VAL A 117 -7.22 9.37 7.52
N ILE A 118 -6.28 9.65 6.61
CA ILE A 118 -5.63 8.64 5.78
C ILE A 118 -4.13 8.76 5.97
N SER A 119 -3.50 7.70 6.48
CA SER A 119 -2.05 7.65 6.64
C SER A 119 -1.44 6.59 5.72
N TYR A 120 -0.30 6.92 5.13
CA TYR A 120 0.56 5.96 4.43
C TYR A 120 1.75 5.63 5.31
N GLN A 121 2.06 4.37 5.54
CA GLN A 121 3.12 4.00 6.48
C GLN A 121 3.96 2.87 5.91
N THR A 122 5.26 2.83 6.20
CA THR A 122 6.00 1.59 5.93
C THR A 122 5.53 0.46 6.83
N ASP A 123 5.55 -0.78 6.36
CA ASP A 123 5.16 -1.98 7.13
C ASP A 123 5.79 -1.96 8.53
N TYR A 124 7.10 -1.68 8.60
CA TYR A 124 7.86 -1.59 9.84
C TYR A 124 7.30 -0.54 10.81
N MET A 125 6.88 0.63 10.33
CA MET A 125 6.38 1.70 11.20
C MET A 125 5.01 1.38 11.78
N LEU A 126 4.15 0.70 11.01
CA LEU A 126 2.88 0.21 11.53
C LEU A 126 3.09 -0.94 12.53
N LEU A 127 3.97 -1.91 12.21
CA LEU A 127 4.37 -2.98 13.12
C LEU A 127 4.96 -2.43 14.42
N ARG A 128 5.91 -1.50 14.35
CA ARG A 128 6.52 -0.88 15.52
C ARG A 128 5.49 -0.14 16.38
N GLY A 129 4.56 0.59 15.76
CA GLY A 129 3.44 1.22 16.47
C GLY A 129 2.58 0.19 17.21
N SER A 130 2.34 -0.95 16.56
CA SER A 130 1.53 -2.04 17.11
C SER A 130 2.20 -2.84 18.22
N ALA A 131 3.54 -2.88 18.26
CA ALA A 131 4.34 -3.60 19.26
C ALA A 131 4.36 -2.92 20.64
N SER A 132 3.89 -1.68 20.75
CA SER A 132 3.58 -1.07 22.04
C SER A 132 2.37 -1.79 22.66
N GLY A 133 2.38 -2.05 23.98
CA GLY A 133 1.51 -3.04 24.65
C GLY A 133 0.00 -2.98 24.37
N TRP A 134 -0.52 -1.88 23.82
CA TRP A 134 -1.95 -1.66 23.51
C TRP A 134 -2.23 -1.34 22.03
N GLY A 135 -1.21 -1.38 21.16
CA GLY A 135 -1.23 -1.04 19.74
C GLY A 135 -1.57 -2.19 18.78
N ARG A 136 -1.60 -3.44 19.28
CA ARG A 136 -1.88 -4.66 18.49
C ARG A 136 -3.29 -4.71 17.88
N LEU A 137 -4.23 -3.92 18.40
CA LEU A 137 -5.63 -3.85 17.95
C LEU A 137 -5.90 -2.71 16.96
N PHE A 138 -4.88 -1.94 16.59
CA PHE A 138 -4.99 -0.79 15.68
C PHE A 138 -6.12 0.18 16.08
N PRO A 139 -6.15 0.65 17.34
CA PRO A 139 -7.30 1.38 17.91
C PRO A 139 -7.62 2.69 17.18
N ASP A 140 -6.63 3.29 16.51
CA ASP A 140 -6.77 4.55 15.79
C ASP A 140 -7.40 4.39 14.40
N TYR A 141 -7.55 3.15 13.91
CA TYR A 141 -7.99 2.86 12.56
C TYR A 141 -9.26 2.00 12.54
N GLY A 142 -10.16 2.30 11.60
CA GLY A 142 -11.29 1.43 11.23
C GLY A 142 -10.98 0.53 10.04
N CYS A 143 -9.96 0.88 9.24
CA CYS A 143 -9.47 0.06 8.14
C CYS A 143 -7.93 0.05 8.08
N VAL A 144 -7.37 -1.14 7.91
CA VAL A 144 -5.95 -1.34 7.59
C VAL A 144 -5.84 -1.92 6.19
N ILE A 145 -5.07 -1.25 5.34
CA ILE A 145 -4.78 -1.67 3.98
C ILE A 145 -3.34 -2.13 3.92
N ILE A 146 -3.11 -3.35 3.42
CA ILE A 146 -1.78 -3.91 3.17
C ILE A 146 -1.57 -3.85 1.67
N ASP A 147 -0.75 -2.92 1.20
CA ASP A 147 -0.46 -2.77 -0.23
C ASP A 147 0.78 -3.56 -0.65
N GLU A 148 0.92 -3.76 -1.96
CA GLU A 148 2.05 -4.46 -2.56
C GLU A 148 2.29 -5.85 -1.92
N ALA A 149 1.23 -6.53 -1.49
CA ALA A 149 1.32 -7.79 -0.75
C ALA A 149 2.03 -8.92 -1.55
N HIS A 150 2.14 -8.75 -2.87
CA HIS A 150 2.89 -9.63 -3.76
C HIS A 150 4.42 -9.56 -3.57
N GLU A 151 4.96 -8.50 -2.95
CA GLU A 151 6.40 -8.43 -2.62
C GLU A 151 6.79 -9.45 -1.54
N ARG A 152 5.83 -9.97 -0.77
CA ARG A 152 6.02 -11.02 0.25
C ARG A 152 7.19 -10.74 1.19
N SER A 153 7.32 -9.48 1.61
CA SER A 153 8.31 -9.09 2.62
C SER A 153 7.97 -9.75 3.95
N LEU A 154 9.00 -10.10 4.74
CA LEU A 154 8.81 -10.65 6.09
C LEU A 154 7.96 -9.71 6.97
N GLY A 155 8.15 -8.40 6.83
CA GLY A 155 7.37 -7.39 7.53
C GLY A 155 5.88 -7.43 7.16
N SER A 156 5.56 -7.54 5.87
CA SER A 156 4.18 -7.63 5.40
C SER A 156 3.50 -8.92 5.87
N ASP A 157 4.21 -10.06 5.84
CA ASP A 157 3.68 -11.34 6.33
C ASP A 157 3.38 -11.32 7.84
N PHE A 158 4.28 -10.75 8.68
CA PHE A 158 4.00 -10.55 10.11
C PHE A 158 2.83 -9.60 10.34
N LEU A 159 2.74 -8.52 9.56
CA LEU A 159 1.65 -7.56 9.66
C LEU A 159 0.30 -8.22 9.30
N CYS A 160 0.26 -9.05 8.27
CA CYS A 160 -0.92 -9.82 7.89
C CYS A 160 -1.44 -10.65 9.08
N SER A 161 -0.55 -11.37 9.76
CA SER A 161 -0.90 -12.16 10.96
C SER A 161 -1.50 -11.30 12.07
N LEU A 162 -0.85 -10.17 12.39
CA LEU A 162 -1.31 -9.28 13.44
C LEU A 162 -2.67 -8.65 13.12
N VAL A 163 -2.84 -8.17 11.88
CA VAL A 163 -4.06 -7.54 11.40
C VAL A 163 -5.21 -8.55 11.36
N LYS A 164 -4.97 -9.81 10.95
CA LYS A 164 -5.97 -10.89 11.01
C LYS A 164 -6.44 -11.14 12.45
N SER A 165 -5.52 -11.23 13.40
CA SER A 165 -5.85 -11.42 14.83
C SER A 165 -6.65 -10.24 15.40
N ALA A 166 -6.25 -9.01 15.06
CA ALA A 166 -6.98 -7.80 15.46
C ALA A 166 -8.39 -7.74 14.86
N MET A 167 -8.53 -8.10 13.58
CA MET A 167 -9.82 -8.17 12.88
C MET A 167 -10.76 -9.17 13.56
N LYS A 168 -10.28 -10.38 13.86
CA LYS A 168 -11.07 -11.40 14.59
C LYS A 168 -11.55 -10.89 15.95
N ALA A 169 -10.65 -10.31 16.74
CA ALA A 169 -10.98 -9.81 18.07
C ALA A 169 -11.98 -8.62 18.03
N ARG A 170 -11.82 -7.70 17.07
CA ARG A 170 -12.68 -6.49 16.95
C ARG A 170 -14.04 -6.76 16.32
N ASN A 171 -14.13 -7.75 15.45
CA ASN A 171 -15.37 -8.09 14.74
C ASN A 171 -16.13 -9.24 15.41
N TYR A 172 -15.66 -9.71 16.57
CA TYR A 172 -16.19 -10.87 17.29
C TYR A 172 -17.72 -10.91 17.38
N SER A 173 -18.38 -9.81 17.78
CA SER A 173 -19.83 -9.75 17.97
C SER A 173 -20.64 -10.01 16.70
N ARG A 174 -20.01 -9.91 15.52
CA ARG A 174 -20.64 -10.26 14.23
C ARG A 174 -20.59 -11.75 13.93
N PHE A 175 -19.67 -12.48 14.54
CA PHE A 175 -19.39 -13.88 14.20
C PHE A 175 -20.11 -14.89 15.08
N ILE A 176 -20.35 -14.55 16.35
CA ILE A 176 -20.84 -15.51 17.33
C ILE A 176 -22.01 -14.89 18.09
N LYS A 177 -23.19 -15.50 17.93
CA LYS A 177 -24.42 -15.14 18.65
C LYS A 177 -24.59 -15.93 19.95
N ASP A 178 -23.89 -17.06 20.11
CA ASP A 178 -24.01 -17.99 21.24
C ASP A 178 -22.66 -18.30 21.90
N ASP A 179 -22.62 -18.36 23.23
CA ASP A 179 -21.39 -18.54 24.02
C ASP A 179 -20.73 -19.92 23.86
N SER A 180 -21.38 -20.89 23.20
CA SER A 180 -20.88 -22.27 23.01
C SER A 180 -19.69 -22.38 22.05
N ASP A 181 -19.59 -21.52 21.04
CA ASP A 181 -18.46 -21.47 20.08
C ASP A 181 -17.18 -20.84 20.68
N ILE A 182 -17.24 -20.32 21.91
CA ILE A 182 -16.13 -19.64 22.59
C ILE A 182 -15.10 -20.64 23.14
N SER A 183 -15.52 -21.88 23.40
CA SER A 183 -14.68 -22.89 24.04
C SER A 183 -13.43 -23.23 23.22
N SER A 184 -13.53 -23.21 21.88
CA SER A 184 -12.45 -23.56 20.94
C SER A 184 -11.55 -22.39 20.51
N GLU A 185 -11.83 -21.15 20.89
CA GLU A 185 -10.97 -20.01 20.51
C GLU A 185 -9.65 -19.99 21.31
N PRO A 186 -8.50 -19.68 20.67
CA PRO A 186 -7.23 -19.48 21.37
C PRO A 186 -7.34 -18.43 22.48
N GLU A 187 -6.69 -18.67 23.62
CA GLU A 187 -6.77 -17.79 24.81
C GLU A 187 -6.34 -16.34 24.49
N GLU A 188 -5.39 -16.14 23.57
CA GLU A 188 -4.97 -14.81 23.13
C GLU A 188 -6.13 -14.00 22.54
N ILE A 189 -7.04 -14.63 21.76
CA ILE A 189 -8.21 -13.95 21.19
C ILE A 189 -9.21 -13.57 22.29
N LYS A 190 -9.42 -14.43 23.29
CA LYS A 190 -10.30 -14.14 24.44
C LYS A 190 -9.80 -12.93 25.23
N GLN A 191 -8.49 -12.82 25.45
CA GLN A 191 -7.87 -11.68 26.11
C GLN A 191 -8.04 -10.39 25.30
N LEU A 192 -7.75 -10.43 23.99
CA LEU A 192 -7.93 -9.28 23.10
C LEU A 192 -9.39 -8.78 23.07
N ARG A 193 -10.37 -9.69 23.10
CA ARG A 193 -11.80 -9.34 23.16
C ARG A 193 -12.20 -8.57 24.41
N LYS A 194 -11.66 -8.93 25.58
CA LYS A 194 -11.87 -8.17 26.83
C LYS A 194 -11.39 -6.72 26.67
N ILE A 195 -10.24 -6.54 25.99
CA ILE A 195 -9.67 -5.21 25.70
C ILE A 195 -10.55 -4.44 24.71
N VAL A 196 -11.02 -5.08 23.64
CA VAL A 196 -11.94 -4.47 22.64
C VAL A 196 -13.18 -3.91 23.33
N ARG A 197 -13.84 -4.70 24.19
CA ARG A 197 -15.02 -4.28 24.96
C ARG A 197 -14.70 -3.12 25.89
N LYS A 198 -13.63 -3.24 26.70
CA LYS A 198 -13.20 -2.19 27.64
C LYS A 198 -12.92 -0.86 26.95
N ARG A 199 -12.29 -0.90 25.77
CA ARG A 199 -11.91 0.29 24.98
C ARG A 199 -12.98 0.76 24.00
N LYS A 200 -14.10 0.04 23.89
CA LYS A 200 -15.19 0.33 22.94
C LYS A 200 -14.69 0.52 21.51
N LEU A 201 -13.79 -0.39 21.07
CA LEU A 201 -13.25 -0.35 19.71
C LEU A 201 -14.32 -0.82 18.72
N GLY A 202 -14.50 -0.07 17.64
CA GLY A 202 -15.37 -0.47 16.54
C GLY A 202 -14.78 -1.63 15.72
N PRO A 203 -15.54 -2.16 14.75
CA PRO A 203 -15.04 -3.19 13.86
C PRO A 203 -13.78 -2.73 13.10
N LEU A 204 -12.92 -3.67 12.73
CA LEU A 204 -11.76 -3.44 11.87
C LEU A 204 -11.98 -4.09 10.51
N LYS A 205 -11.83 -3.31 9.44
CA LYS A 205 -11.81 -3.79 8.06
C LYS A 205 -10.37 -3.98 7.59
N VAL A 206 -10.15 -5.00 6.78
CA VAL A 206 -8.84 -5.31 6.21
C VAL A 206 -8.95 -5.31 4.70
N VAL A 207 -8.05 -4.63 4.01
CA VAL A 207 -7.91 -4.73 2.56
C VAL A 207 -6.49 -5.17 2.23
N VAL A 208 -6.35 -6.21 1.43
CA VAL A 208 -5.06 -6.66 0.91
C VAL A 208 -5.04 -6.33 -0.57
N MET A 209 -4.06 -5.54 -1.01
CA MET A 209 -3.91 -5.15 -2.40
C MET A 209 -2.68 -5.84 -3.01
N SER A 210 -2.87 -6.45 -4.17
CA SER A 210 -1.81 -7.19 -4.88
C SER A 210 -1.84 -6.87 -6.37
N ALA A 211 -0.65 -6.79 -6.98
CA ALA A 211 -0.50 -6.65 -8.43
C ALA A 211 -0.68 -7.97 -9.19
N THR A 212 -0.50 -9.11 -8.51
CA THR A 212 -0.43 -10.43 -9.12
C THR A 212 -1.67 -11.27 -8.85
N ILE A 213 -1.90 -12.27 -9.70
CA ILE A 213 -3.11 -13.12 -9.73
C ILE A 213 -3.20 -14.10 -8.53
N SER A 214 -2.16 -14.21 -7.69
CA SER A 214 -2.15 -15.14 -6.54
C SER A 214 -2.98 -14.64 -5.33
N ALA A 215 -4.24 -14.27 -5.57
CA ALA A 215 -5.20 -13.88 -4.52
C ALA A 215 -5.48 -15.01 -3.53
N THR A 216 -5.45 -16.26 -4.02
CA THR A 216 -5.87 -17.46 -3.28
C THR A 216 -5.15 -17.63 -1.95
N LYS A 217 -3.83 -17.45 -1.91
CA LYS A 217 -3.06 -17.56 -0.65
C LYS A 217 -3.53 -16.56 0.41
N PHE A 218 -3.88 -15.34 0.00
CA PHE A 218 -4.40 -14.34 0.92
C PHE A 218 -5.87 -14.59 1.27
N GLU A 219 -6.66 -15.10 0.33
CA GLU A 219 -8.03 -15.53 0.58
C GLU A 219 -8.08 -16.66 1.61
N ASP A 220 -7.31 -17.72 1.42
CA ASP A 220 -7.17 -18.85 2.35
C ASP A 220 -6.68 -18.35 3.72
N PHE A 221 -5.72 -17.43 3.72
CA PHE A 221 -5.18 -16.88 4.95
C PHE A 221 -6.19 -16.00 5.68
N PHE A 222 -6.92 -15.11 5.03
CA PHE A 222 -7.80 -14.16 5.72
C PHE A 222 -9.23 -14.68 5.94
N SER A 223 -9.66 -15.69 5.17
CA SER A 223 -10.97 -16.29 5.33
C SER A 223 -11.09 -17.08 6.62
N THR A 224 -12.31 -17.10 7.14
CA THR A 224 -12.75 -18.08 8.14
C THR A 224 -14.09 -18.65 7.71
N PRO A 225 -14.52 -19.82 8.24
CA PRO A 225 -15.84 -20.38 7.93
C PRO A 225 -17.01 -19.40 8.16
N LEU A 226 -16.85 -18.49 9.13
CA LEU A 226 -17.86 -17.47 9.48
C LEU A 226 -17.62 -16.10 8.82
N SER A 227 -16.49 -15.94 8.13
CA SER A 227 -16.04 -14.67 7.54
C SER A 227 -15.19 -14.94 6.29
N PRO A 228 -15.78 -15.38 5.18
CA PRO A 228 -15.04 -15.49 3.93
C PRO A 228 -14.50 -14.12 3.52
N ALA A 229 -13.26 -14.08 3.04
CA ALA A 229 -12.71 -12.88 2.42
C ALA A 229 -13.37 -12.66 1.05
N SER A 230 -13.63 -11.40 0.68
CA SER A 230 -14.14 -11.10 -0.66
C SER A 230 -13.00 -10.83 -1.62
N VAL A 231 -12.90 -11.61 -2.68
CA VAL A 231 -11.90 -11.40 -3.73
C VAL A 231 -12.48 -10.49 -4.82
N LEU A 232 -11.80 -9.39 -5.10
CA LEU A 232 -12.10 -8.48 -6.21
C LEU A 232 -10.94 -8.49 -7.20
N LYS A 233 -11.21 -8.87 -8.45
CA LYS A 233 -10.24 -8.84 -9.53
C LYS A 233 -10.59 -7.73 -10.51
N ILE A 234 -9.74 -6.72 -10.57
CA ILE A 234 -9.88 -5.58 -11.46
C ILE A 234 -8.93 -5.78 -12.64
N PRO A 235 -9.45 -5.96 -13.86
CA PRO A 235 -8.62 -6.15 -15.04
C PRO A 235 -7.71 -4.94 -15.25
N GLY A 236 -6.44 -5.21 -15.53
CA GLY A 236 -5.50 -4.18 -15.99
C GLY A 236 -5.74 -3.85 -17.47
N LYS A 237 -5.24 -2.70 -17.91
CA LYS A 237 -5.08 -2.44 -19.34
C LYS A 237 -3.82 -3.16 -19.80
N THR A 238 -3.94 -4.16 -20.65
CA THR A 238 -2.79 -4.78 -21.30
C THR A 238 -2.50 -4.04 -22.59
N HIS A 239 -1.28 -3.55 -22.72
CA HIS A 239 -0.75 -3.04 -23.98
C HIS A 239 0.12 -4.12 -24.60
N ARG A 240 0.15 -4.21 -25.93
CA ARG A 240 1.07 -5.11 -26.62
C ARG A 240 2.50 -4.61 -26.36
N ILE A 241 3.37 -5.52 -25.93
CA ILE A 241 4.78 -5.26 -25.71
C ILE A 241 5.54 -6.15 -26.68
N ASP A 242 6.32 -5.54 -27.56
CA ASP A 242 7.25 -6.27 -28.42
C ASP A 242 8.56 -6.49 -27.66
N VAL A 243 8.97 -7.74 -27.53
CA VAL A 243 10.14 -8.15 -26.73
C VAL A 243 11.29 -8.50 -27.66
N THR A 244 12.45 -7.89 -27.43
CA THR A 244 13.68 -8.14 -28.18
C THR A 244 14.78 -8.61 -27.23
N TYR A 245 15.54 -9.63 -27.65
CA TYR A 245 16.66 -10.19 -26.88
C TYR A 245 17.99 -9.83 -27.54
N LEU A 246 19.06 -9.78 -26.74
CA LEU A 246 20.42 -9.78 -27.28
C LEU A 246 20.69 -11.11 -27.98
N LYS A 247 21.50 -11.07 -29.05
CA LYS A 247 21.92 -12.29 -29.75
C LYS A 247 22.89 -13.10 -28.89
N ASP A 248 23.80 -12.41 -28.23
CA ASP A 248 24.84 -12.98 -27.37
C ASP A 248 24.80 -12.33 -25.97
N PRO A 249 25.21 -13.05 -24.91
CA PRO A 249 25.34 -12.46 -23.58
C PRO A 249 26.31 -11.28 -23.56
N CYS A 250 25.90 -10.16 -22.97
CA CYS A 250 26.81 -9.03 -22.75
C CYS A 250 27.69 -9.27 -21.51
N VAL A 251 28.96 -8.85 -21.60
CA VAL A 251 29.89 -8.86 -20.46
C VAL A 251 29.66 -7.64 -19.58
N ASP A 252 29.54 -6.46 -20.20
CA ASP A 252 29.18 -5.22 -19.52
C ASP A 252 27.72 -4.87 -19.81
N PHE A 253 26.87 -5.08 -18.81
CA PHE A 253 25.44 -4.79 -18.93
C PHE A 253 25.14 -3.28 -18.84
N VAL A 254 26.02 -2.47 -18.23
CA VAL A 254 25.82 -1.02 -18.14
C VAL A 254 26.00 -0.41 -19.52
N GLU A 255 27.07 -0.78 -20.21
CA GLU A 255 27.32 -0.39 -21.60
C GLU A 255 26.18 -0.88 -22.50
N ALA A 256 25.84 -2.17 -22.45
CA ALA A 256 24.74 -2.72 -23.25
C ALA A 256 23.39 -2.02 -23.00
N CYS A 257 23.10 -1.60 -21.77
CA CYS A 257 21.93 -0.81 -21.44
C CYS A 257 21.96 0.58 -22.08
N VAL A 258 23.12 1.28 -22.04
CA VAL A 258 23.30 2.59 -22.68
C VAL A 258 23.10 2.50 -24.19
N GLU A 259 23.68 1.49 -24.83
CA GLU A 259 23.50 1.23 -26.25
C GLU A 259 22.04 0.94 -26.60
N ALA A 260 21.38 0.09 -25.82
CA ALA A 260 19.97 -0.23 -26.03
C ALA A 260 19.09 1.02 -25.89
N MET A 261 19.33 1.87 -24.88
CA MET A 261 18.62 3.14 -24.71
C MET A 261 18.83 4.07 -25.90
N TYR A 262 20.07 4.22 -26.37
CA TYR A 262 20.37 5.05 -27.52
C TYR A 262 19.70 4.52 -28.80
N ARG A 263 19.77 3.20 -29.04
CA ARG A 263 19.07 2.57 -30.17
C ARG A 263 17.57 2.81 -30.14
N VAL A 264 16.95 2.74 -28.96
CA VAL A 264 15.53 3.07 -28.80
C VAL A 264 15.30 4.54 -29.13
N HIS A 265 16.09 5.45 -28.57
CA HIS A 265 15.99 6.89 -28.80
C HIS A 265 16.16 7.29 -30.28
N SER A 266 17.11 6.71 -31.00
CA SER A 266 17.39 7.04 -32.40
C SER A 266 16.52 6.28 -33.40
N GLY A 267 16.03 5.10 -33.04
CA GLY A 267 15.28 4.21 -33.94
C GLY A 267 13.77 4.29 -33.82
N TYR A 268 13.24 4.79 -32.69
CA TYR A 268 11.81 4.89 -32.41
C TYR A 268 11.39 6.35 -32.27
N GLY A 269 10.09 6.62 -32.46
CA GLY A 269 9.52 7.96 -32.32
C GLY A 269 9.45 8.43 -30.86
N GLU A 270 8.70 9.52 -30.63
CA GLU A 270 8.55 10.12 -29.30
C GLU A 270 8.08 9.11 -28.23
N GLY A 271 8.73 9.14 -27.07
CA GLY A 271 8.41 8.31 -25.92
C GLY A 271 9.48 8.32 -24.83
N ASP A 272 9.12 7.89 -23.63
CA ASP A 272 10.05 7.76 -22.50
C ASP A 272 10.75 6.40 -22.51
N VAL A 273 12.02 6.37 -22.08
CA VAL A 273 12.80 5.14 -21.90
C VAL A 273 13.02 4.88 -20.41
N LEU A 274 12.62 3.69 -19.95
CA LEU A 274 12.86 3.22 -18.58
C LEU A 274 13.91 2.10 -18.58
N CYS A 275 15.06 2.36 -17.96
CA CYS A 275 16.14 1.39 -17.81
C CYS A 275 16.21 0.86 -16.36
N PHE A 276 16.29 -0.46 -16.21
CA PHE A 276 16.43 -1.12 -14.91
C PHE A 276 17.88 -1.51 -14.67
N LEU A 277 18.48 -0.98 -13.61
CA LEU A 277 19.86 -1.25 -13.21
C LEU A 277 19.89 -1.69 -11.73
N PRO A 278 20.86 -2.53 -11.33
CA PRO A 278 20.80 -3.22 -10.03
C PRO A 278 21.09 -2.32 -8.84
N GLY A 279 21.87 -1.25 -9.02
CA GLY A 279 22.36 -0.41 -7.95
C GLY A 279 22.63 1.02 -8.38
N ARG A 280 22.94 1.86 -7.39
CA ARG A 280 23.17 3.29 -7.60
C ARG A 280 24.42 3.55 -8.45
N GLU A 281 25.48 2.79 -8.23
CA GLU A 281 26.74 2.96 -8.95
C GLU A 281 26.55 2.70 -10.44
N GLU A 282 25.83 1.64 -10.80
CA GLU A 282 25.48 1.32 -12.18
C GLU A 282 24.55 2.37 -12.79
N ILE A 283 23.57 2.87 -12.01
CA ILE A 283 22.68 3.96 -12.46
C ILE A 283 23.49 5.21 -12.77
N ASP A 284 24.35 5.65 -11.85
CA ASP A 284 25.14 6.86 -12.03
C ASP A 284 26.13 6.70 -13.21
N GLY A 285 26.72 5.50 -13.37
CA GLY A 285 27.58 5.15 -14.51
C GLY A 285 26.85 5.15 -15.86
N ALA A 286 25.65 4.58 -15.92
CA ALA A 286 24.82 4.61 -17.14
C ALA A 286 24.41 6.04 -17.51
N VAL A 287 24.00 6.85 -16.53
CA VAL A 287 23.62 8.25 -16.77
C VAL A 287 24.80 9.06 -17.29
N TYR A 288 25.99 8.88 -16.71
CA TYR A 288 27.21 9.54 -17.19
C TYR A 288 27.53 9.14 -18.63
N SER A 289 27.56 7.84 -18.92
CA SER A 289 27.93 7.30 -20.23
C SER A 289 26.93 7.70 -21.32
N LEU A 290 25.63 7.67 -21.02
CA LEU A 290 24.59 8.09 -21.95
C LEU A 290 24.71 9.58 -22.28
N ARG A 291 24.95 10.45 -21.29
CA ARG A 291 25.14 11.89 -21.52
C ARG A 291 26.36 12.15 -22.41
N LYS A 292 27.47 11.48 -22.13
CA LYS A 292 28.70 11.59 -22.92
C LYS A 292 28.44 11.17 -24.37
N LEU A 293 27.80 10.02 -24.58
CA LEU A 293 27.46 9.50 -25.90
C LEU A 293 26.57 10.47 -26.71
N LEU A 294 25.57 11.08 -26.07
CA LEU A 294 24.68 12.03 -26.75
C LEU A 294 25.43 13.27 -27.23
N ILE A 295 26.35 13.81 -26.41
CA ILE A 295 27.18 14.97 -26.77
C ILE A 295 28.11 14.61 -27.94
N GLU A 296 28.86 13.50 -27.84
CA GLU A 296 29.80 13.08 -28.89
C GLU A 296 29.09 12.82 -30.23
N ARG A 297 27.81 12.39 -30.21
CA ARG A 297 27.00 12.18 -31.41
C ARG A 297 26.48 13.49 -32.00
N GLU A 298 26.14 14.48 -31.18
CA GLU A 298 25.77 15.83 -31.64
C GLU A 298 26.96 16.57 -32.26
N GLU A 299 28.16 16.34 -31.74
CA GLU A 299 29.41 16.94 -32.23
C GLU A 299 30.04 16.17 -33.41
N GLY A 300 29.49 15.00 -33.76
CA GLY A 300 29.94 14.18 -34.89
C GLY A 300 31.21 13.35 -34.62
N GLU A 301 31.59 13.17 -33.35
CA GLU A 301 32.84 12.53 -32.92
C GLU A 301 32.70 11.05 -32.54
N ALA A 302 31.49 10.54 -32.35
CA ALA A 302 31.28 9.18 -31.84
C ALA A 302 31.51 8.07 -32.89
N GLN A 303 32.33 7.06 -32.55
CA GLN A 303 32.49 5.86 -33.37
C GLN A 303 31.20 5.02 -33.46
N PRO A 304 30.91 4.35 -34.58
CA PRO A 304 29.76 3.46 -34.70
C PRO A 304 29.88 2.26 -33.74
N PHE A 305 28.75 1.79 -33.23
CA PHE A 305 28.70 0.56 -32.43
C PHE A 305 29.16 -0.64 -33.27
N LEU A 306 30.07 -1.45 -32.72
CA LEU A 306 30.49 -2.72 -33.30
C LEU A 306 29.44 -3.77 -32.94
N PHE A 307 28.68 -4.23 -33.94
CA PHE A 307 27.75 -5.36 -33.82
C PHE A 307 28.37 -6.64 -34.37
#